data_AF-A0A835QR47-F1
#
_entry.id   AF-A0A835QR47-F1
#
_cell.length_a   1.000
_cell.length_b   1.000
_cell.length_c   1.000
_cell.angle_alpha   90.00
_cell.angle_beta   90.00
_cell.angle_gamma   90.00
#
_symmetry.space_group_name_H-M   'P 1'
#
loop_
_entity.id
_entity.type
_entity.pdbx_description
1 polymer ?
#
loop_
_entity_poly.entity_id
_entity_poly.type
_entity_poly.pdbx_seq_one_letter_code
_entity_poly.pdbx_strand_id
1 'polypeptide(L)'
;MEEKVREIVEIKQRSLAEENQKTLEVLKEREQLLQEQLRQAKETVMNMQKLHESAQSQLFELRAQSEEEKAAKQADFNLLMDEVERAQARLQSIEREKSNLRSQLQLANEESAKSKQRTSKMEALMSDEREQHLIEIRKLTALLNEKDAALAEIKRELQERPTVKVMEDLRKQIKILQAVGYNSIEAEDWELASEGQEMSKLESLLLDKNRKMEHELTQLKVKISEQSSLLEEDKAKIGELTMKVNEQQKLISKLEDDISKGYGSTERKGSVLNDWDLNDIATNEASEGADQRLLPADQDQSSMLKVICNQRDRFRARLREAEEEVRLLKEKLSLVKDELEKTKADNVKLYGKIRYVQDFNQEKLVSRGPKKYVEDVESGFSSDVESKYKKMYEDDLNPFAAFSKKERDQRYRELGIRDKITLTSGRFLLGNKYARTFIFFYSIGLHLLVFACLYRMSAISYLRIKPAVIPKKKNTALNHRKQQPTPRFLDFFLRRSEASVFFSVDSFSLSAHRTLAVIRGI
;
A
#
# COMPACT_ATOMS: atom_id res chain seq x y z
N MET A 1 49.00 91.31 145.74
CA MET A 1 48.38 90.04 145.26
C MET A 1 47.42 90.28 144.11
N GLU A 2 46.54 91.28 144.18
CA GLU A 2 45.48 91.55 143.20
C GLU A 2 45.91 91.55 141.73
N GLU A 3 47.05 92.15 141.40
CA GLU A 3 47.58 92.23 140.03
C GLU A 3 47.76 90.83 139.39
N LYS A 4 48.35 89.88 140.13
CA LYS A 4 48.46 88.48 139.71
C LYS A 4 47.10 87.78 139.57
N VAL A 5 46.10 88.20 140.35
CA VAL A 5 44.73 87.67 140.21
C VAL A 5 44.08 88.19 138.93
N ARG A 6 44.30 89.46 138.56
CA ARG A 6 43.84 90.02 137.27
C ARG A 6 44.53 89.33 136.10
N GLU A 7 45.85 89.15 136.16
CA GLU A 7 46.64 88.44 135.15
C GLU A 7 46.14 86.99 134.95
N ILE A 8 45.92 86.24 136.04
CA ILE A 8 45.35 84.88 135.99
C ILE A 8 43.93 84.88 135.39
N VAL A 9 43.10 85.87 135.71
CA VAL A 9 41.76 86.01 135.12
C VAL A 9 41.82 86.32 133.63
N GLU A 10 42.70 87.23 133.18
CA GLU A 10 42.88 87.52 131.76
C GLU A 10 43.44 86.32 130.99
N ILE A 11 44.44 85.62 131.52
CA ILE A 11 44.96 84.38 130.90
C ILE A 11 43.86 83.33 130.80
N LYS A 12 43.02 83.18 131.84
CA LYS A 12 41.89 82.25 131.81
C LYS A 12 40.79 82.67 130.83
N GLN A 13 40.52 83.98 130.70
CA GLN A 13 39.58 84.51 129.70
C GLN A 13 40.08 84.31 128.27
N ARG A 14 41.37 84.56 128.00
CA ARG A 14 41.99 84.31 126.68
C ARG A 14 42.02 82.83 126.34
N SER A 15 42.41 81.97 127.28
CA SER A 15 42.39 80.51 127.12
C SER A 15 40.97 80.00 126.82
N LEU A 16 39.95 80.47 127.55
CA LEU A 16 38.55 80.11 127.31
C LEU A 16 38.01 80.69 125.98
N ALA A 17 38.47 81.86 125.55
CA ALA A 17 38.15 82.41 124.23
C ALA A 17 38.78 81.58 123.10
N GLU A 18 40.03 81.15 123.25
CA GLU A 18 40.71 80.24 122.33
C GLU A 18 40.06 78.86 122.27
N GLU A 19 39.63 78.30 123.40
CA GLU A 19 38.92 77.02 123.48
C GLU A 19 37.54 77.11 122.80
N ASN A 20 36.80 78.19 123.05
CA ASN A 20 35.55 78.51 122.34
C ASN A 20 35.76 78.73 120.84
N GLN A 21 36.87 79.34 120.42
CA GLN A 21 37.20 79.49 118.99
C GLN A 21 37.52 78.15 118.35
N LYS A 22 38.42 77.34 118.95
CA LYS A 22 38.82 76.03 118.43
C LYS A 22 37.64 75.05 118.33
N THR A 23 36.75 75.06 119.33
CA THR A 23 35.51 74.25 119.28
C THR A 23 34.54 74.76 118.20
N LEU A 24 34.41 76.07 118.02
CA LEU A 24 33.58 76.67 116.96
C LEU A 24 34.16 76.43 115.55
N GLU A 25 35.48 76.35 115.39
CA GLU A 25 36.17 75.96 114.16
C GLU A 25 35.93 74.48 113.83
N VAL A 26 36.15 73.56 114.79
CA VAL A 26 35.85 72.12 114.61
C VAL A 26 34.36 71.87 114.33
N LEU A 27 33.46 72.66 114.93
CA LEU A 27 32.02 72.58 114.61
C LEU A 27 31.72 73.05 113.18
N LYS A 28 32.37 74.09 112.67
CA LYS A 28 32.24 74.54 111.27
C LYS A 28 32.81 73.52 110.28
N GLU A 29 33.98 72.94 110.55
CA GLU A 29 34.56 71.89 109.70
C GLU A 29 33.64 70.66 109.64
N ARG A 30 33.07 70.26 110.78
CA ARG A 30 32.07 69.21 110.86
C ARG A 30 30.78 69.57 110.11
N GLU A 31 30.33 70.82 110.20
CA GLU A 31 29.16 71.29 109.45
C GLU A 31 29.41 71.24 107.94
N GLN A 32 30.55 71.73 107.47
CA GLN A 32 30.94 71.68 106.06
C GLN A 32 31.03 70.23 105.54
N LEU A 33 31.63 69.33 106.32
CA LEU A 33 31.68 67.89 105.99
C LEU A 33 30.27 67.27 105.88
N LEU A 34 29.36 67.61 106.81
CA LEU A 34 27.98 67.14 106.77
C LEU A 34 27.18 67.76 105.61
N GLN A 35 27.41 69.03 105.27
CA GLN A 35 26.80 69.69 104.12
C GLN A 35 27.28 69.05 102.80
N GLU A 36 28.57 68.73 102.67
CA GLU A 36 29.12 68.05 101.49
C GLU A 36 28.64 66.60 101.39
N GLN A 37 28.59 65.85 102.50
CA GLN A 37 27.97 64.51 102.52
C GLN A 37 26.49 64.57 102.12
N LEU A 38 25.74 65.57 102.60
CA LEU A 38 24.34 65.79 102.20
C LEU A 38 24.22 66.19 100.73
N ARG A 39 25.18 66.94 100.17
CA ARG A 39 25.24 67.29 98.74
C ARG A 39 25.47 66.05 97.89
N GLN A 40 26.45 65.21 98.24
CA GLN A 40 26.76 63.95 97.56
C GLN A 40 25.60 62.93 97.66
N ALA A 41 24.95 62.84 98.83
CA ALA A 41 23.75 62.00 99.01
C ALA A 41 22.57 62.48 98.15
N LYS A 42 22.35 63.79 98.02
CA LYS A 42 21.34 64.34 97.10
C LYS A 42 21.69 64.09 95.63
N GLU A 43 22.95 64.27 95.25
CA GLU A 43 23.42 64.06 93.88
C GLU A 43 23.30 62.58 93.46
N THR A 44 23.67 61.64 94.33
CA THR A 44 23.48 60.20 94.08
C THR A 44 22.00 59.81 94.02
N VAL A 45 21.13 60.34 94.88
CA VAL A 45 19.68 60.13 94.80
C VAL A 45 19.11 60.67 93.48
N MET A 46 19.49 61.88 93.05
CA MET A 46 19.04 62.45 91.77
C MET A 46 19.52 61.63 90.56
N ASN A 47 20.74 61.07 90.61
CA ASN A 47 21.25 60.20 89.55
C ASN A 47 20.53 58.84 89.54
N MET A 48 20.22 58.26 90.71
CA MET A 48 19.40 57.04 90.81
C MET A 48 17.96 57.27 90.33
N GLN A 49 17.36 58.44 90.58
CA GLN A 49 16.04 58.81 90.06
C GLN A 49 16.04 58.86 88.53
N LYS A 50 17.00 59.57 87.91
CA LYS A 50 17.15 59.62 86.43
C LYS A 50 17.37 58.23 85.81
N LEU A 51 18.17 57.38 86.46
CA LEU A 51 18.37 55.99 86.01
C LEU A 51 17.08 55.16 86.13
N HIS A 52 16.30 55.36 87.18
CA HIS A 52 15.00 54.71 87.35
C HIS A 52 13.98 55.17 86.31
N GLU A 53 13.85 56.48 86.07
CA GLU A 53 12.99 57.06 85.02
C GLU A 53 13.36 56.54 83.62
N SER A 54 14.68 56.45 83.33
CA SER A 54 15.19 55.91 82.07
C SER A 54 14.89 54.42 81.91
N ALA A 55 15.14 53.61 82.94
CA ALA A 55 14.84 52.18 82.93
C ALA A 55 13.33 51.90 82.87
N GLN A 56 12.51 52.70 83.57
CA GLN A 56 11.05 52.61 83.51
C GLN A 56 10.52 52.94 82.11
N SER A 57 11.10 53.95 81.45
CA SER A 57 10.76 54.30 80.07
C SER A 57 11.11 53.16 79.10
N GLN A 58 12.31 52.57 79.22
CA GLN A 58 12.73 51.41 78.42
C GLN A 58 11.83 50.19 78.67
N LEU A 59 11.44 49.93 79.93
CA LEU A 59 10.51 48.84 80.26
C LEU A 59 9.11 49.07 79.66
N PHE A 60 8.65 50.32 79.58
CA PHE A 60 7.36 50.66 78.96
C PHE A 60 7.43 50.52 77.42
N GLU A 61 8.54 50.93 76.81
CA GLU A 61 8.78 50.78 75.37
C GLU A 61 8.88 49.29 74.96
N LEU A 62 9.70 48.50 75.67
CA LEU A 62 9.81 47.05 75.45
C LEU A 62 8.47 46.34 75.68
N ARG A 63 7.66 46.81 76.63
CA ARG A 63 6.31 46.29 76.85
C ARG A 63 5.40 46.62 75.66
N ALA A 64 5.39 47.87 75.19
CA ALA A 64 4.59 48.28 74.04
C ALA A 64 4.96 47.49 72.78
N GLN A 65 6.26 47.38 72.46
CA GLN A 65 6.77 46.55 71.36
C GLN A 65 6.36 45.07 71.52
N SER A 66 6.39 44.53 72.74
CA SER A 66 5.97 43.15 73.00
C SER A 66 4.44 42.94 72.93
N GLU A 67 3.63 43.97 73.18
CA GLU A 67 2.17 43.91 73.03
C GLU A 67 1.76 44.10 71.56
N GLU A 68 2.46 44.97 70.82
CA GLU A 68 2.35 45.12 69.36
C GLU A 68 2.77 43.84 68.61
N GLU A 69 3.91 43.24 68.94
CA GLU A 69 4.37 41.99 68.30
C GLU A 69 3.41 40.83 68.55
N LYS A 70 2.76 40.78 69.73
CA LYS A 70 1.69 39.81 70.02
C LYS A 70 0.44 40.10 69.21
N ALA A 71 0.03 41.36 69.07
CA ALA A 71 -1.13 41.75 68.26
C ALA A 71 -0.93 41.42 66.77
N ALA A 72 0.26 41.69 66.23
CA ALA A 72 0.65 41.32 64.86
C ALA A 72 0.60 39.79 64.66
N LYS A 73 1.26 39.01 65.54
CA LYS A 73 1.24 37.54 65.48
C LYS A 73 -0.18 36.96 65.62
N GLN A 74 -1.05 37.59 66.41
CA GLN A 74 -2.45 37.17 66.52
C GLN A 74 -3.27 37.51 65.26
N ALA A 75 -2.99 38.64 64.60
CA ALA A 75 -3.60 38.98 63.31
C ALA A 75 -3.14 37.99 62.21
N ASP A 76 -1.85 37.69 62.12
CA ASP A 76 -1.29 36.69 61.20
C ASP A 76 -1.91 35.30 61.44
N PHE A 77 -2.03 34.89 62.71
CA PHE A 77 -2.68 33.63 63.08
C PHE A 77 -4.15 33.58 62.64
N ASN A 78 -4.90 34.66 62.82
CA ASN A 78 -6.30 34.74 62.38
C ASN A 78 -6.41 34.67 60.85
N LEU A 79 -5.54 35.38 60.12
CA LEU A 79 -5.49 35.34 58.65
C LEU A 79 -5.15 33.93 58.12
N LEU A 80 -4.20 33.24 58.77
CA LEU A 80 -3.86 31.85 58.46
C LEU A 80 -5.02 30.89 58.76
N MET A 81 -5.76 31.11 59.85
CA MET A 81 -6.96 30.33 60.17
C MET A 81 -8.04 30.50 59.09
N ASP A 82 -8.34 31.74 58.69
CA ASP A 82 -9.27 32.03 57.60
C ASP A 82 -8.82 31.39 56.28
N GLU A 83 -7.51 31.31 56.01
CA GLU A 83 -6.97 30.63 54.82
C GLU A 83 -7.11 29.11 54.89
N VAL A 84 -6.90 28.51 56.05
CA VAL A 84 -7.15 27.09 56.31
C VAL A 84 -8.64 26.76 56.11
N GLU A 85 -9.56 27.57 56.64
CA GLU A 85 -11.01 27.37 56.43
C GLU A 85 -11.39 27.54 54.95
N ARG A 86 -10.89 28.58 54.27
CA ARG A 86 -11.08 28.77 52.82
C ARG A 86 -10.52 27.62 51.99
N ALA A 87 -9.40 27.01 52.39
CA ALA A 87 -8.83 25.84 51.74
C ALA A 87 -9.65 24.58 51.99
N GLN A 88 -10.12 24.34 53.23
CA GLN A 88 -10.99 23.22 53.58
C GLN A 88 -12.34 23.28 52.84
N ALA A 89 -12.95 24.46 52.74
CA ALA A 89 -14.21 24.65 52.00
C ALA A 89 -14.05 24.32 50.50
N ARG A 90 -12.94 24.73 49.88
CA ARG A 90 -12.58 24.37 48.49
C ARG A 90 -12.37 22.87 48.33
N LEU A 91 -11.63 22.25 49.26
CA LEU A 91 -11.39 20.81 49.25
C LEU A 91 -12.70 20.02 49.32
N GLN A 92 -13.62 20.39 50.20
CA GLN A 92 -14.95 19.76 50.29
C GLN A 92 -15.79 19.93 49.01
N SER A 93 -15.65 21.05 48.29
CA SER A 93 -16.33 21.22 46.98
C SER A 93 -15.77 20.23 45.96
N ILE A 94 -14.45 20.18 45.83
CA ILE A 94 -13.74 19.26 44.92
C ILE A 94 -14.04 17.80 45.25
N GLU A 95 -14.21 17.43 46.53
CA GLU A 95 -14.61 16.09 46.94
C GLU A 95 -16.06 15.75 46.55
N ARG A 96 -17.00 16.69 46.69
CA ARG A 96 -18.39 16.54 46.22
C ARG A 96 -18.45 16.42 44.70
N GLU A 97 -17.73 17.28 43.97
CA GLU A 97 -17.61 17.23 42.51
C GLU A 97 -17.01 15.90 42.03
N LYS A 98 -15.91 15.44 42.67
CA LYS A 98 -15.28 14.15 42.42
C LYS A 98 -16.20 12.96 42.71
N SER A 99 -17.10 13.08 43.70
CA SER A 99 -18.13 12.07 43.98
C SER A 99 -19.19 12.04 42.87
N ASN A 100 -19.69 13.21 42.46
CA ASN A 100 -20.67 13.35 41.38
C ASN A 100 -20.13 12.83 40.04
N LEU A 101 -18.90 13.21 39.67
CA LEU A 101 -18.22 12.73 38.46
C LEU A 101 -18.01 11.20 38.48
N ARG A 102 -17.72 10.61 39.64
CA ARG A 102 -17.65 9.14 39.79
C ARG A 102 -19.01 8.48 39.56
N SER A 103 -20.09 9.07 40.08
CA SER A 103 -21.45 8.57 39.86
C SER A 103 -21.86 8.67 38.38
N GLN A 104 -21.60 9.81 37.72
CA GLN A 104 -21.82 9.99 36.29
C GLN A 104 -21.02 8.99 35.45
N LEU A 105 -19.74 8.76 35.77
CA LEU A 105 -18.90 7.76 35.08
C LEU A 105 -19.41 6.33 35.28
N GLN A 106 -19.96 5.99 36.46
CA GLN A 106 -20.59 4.68 36.66
C GLN A 106 -21.85 4.54 35.78
N LEU A 107 -22.76 5.52 35.80
CA LEU A 107 -23.98 5.51 35.00
C LEU A 107 -23.68 5.41 33.50
N ALA A 108 -22.75 6.24 32.99
CA ALA A 108 -22.32 6.20 31.60
C ALA A 108 -21.67 4.86 31.20
N ASN A 109 -20.94 4.21 32.12
CA ASN A 109 -20.37 2.88 31.88
C ASN A 109 -21.44 1.78 31.87
N GLU A 110 -22.44 1.85 32.76
CA GLU A 110 -23.60 0.96 32.75
C GLU A 110 -24.45 1.13 31.49
N GLU A 111 -24.66 2.36 31.02
CA GLU A 111 -25.33 2.64 29.74
C GLU A 111 -24.50 2.18 28.54
N SER A 112 -23.17 2.37 28.57
CA SER A 112 -22.27 1.81 27.56
C SER A 112 -22.36 0.28 27.51
N ALA A 113 -22.44 -0.40 28.66
CA ALA A 113 -22.62 -1.85 28.74
C ALA A 113 -23.99 -2.30 28.22
N LYS A 114 -25.08 -1.61 28.62
CA LYS A 114 -26.44 -1.86 28.10
C LYS A 114 -26.51 -1.64 26.59
N SER A 115 -25.84 -0.62 26.06
CA SER A 115 -25.75 -0.32 24.63
C SER A 115 -24.99 -1.40 23.87
N LYS A 116 -23.79 -1.79 24.33
CA LYS A 116 -23.00 -2.90 23.77
C LYS A 116 -23.75 -4.23 23.78
N GLN A 117 -24.57 -4.49 24.82
CA GLN A 117 -25.42 -5.67 24.85
C GLN A 117 -26.56 -5.60 23.81
N ARG A 118 -27.10 -4.41 23.54
CA ARG A 118 -28.11 -4.20 22.48
C ARG A 118 -27.51 -4.31 21.08
N THR A 119 -26.31 -3.77 20.83
CA THR A 119 -25.64 -3.93 19.53
C THR A 119 -25.25 -5.39 19.30
N SER A 120 -24.66 -6.07 20.29
CA SER A 120 -24.31 -7.50 20.18
C SER A 120 -25.53 -8.40 19.94
N LYS A 121 -26.68 -8.11 20.56
CA LYS A 121 -27.94 -8.82 20.27
C LYS A 121 -28.45 -8.54 18.85
N MET A 122 -28.35 -7.31 18.36
CA MET A 122 -28.72 -6.95 16.99
C MET A 122 -27.78 -7.61 15.98
N GLU A 123 -26.47 -7.60 16.22
CA GLU A 123 -25.45 -8.23 15.38
C GLU A 123 -25.68 -9.75 15.25
N ALA A 124 -26.08 -10.42 16.34
CA ALA A 124 -26.48 -11.82 16.31
C ALA A 124 -27.72 -12.04 15.43
N LEU A 125 -28.82 -11.30 15.65
CA LEU A 125 -30.04 -11.41 14.84
C LEU A 125 -29.78 -11.14 13.36
N MET A 126 -29.01 -10.09 13.02
CA MET A 126 -28.60 -9.79 11.65
C MET A 126 -27.68 -10.87 11.05
N SER A 127 -26.97 -11.65 11.88
CA SER A 127 -26.18 -12.81 11.42
C SER A 127 -27.08 -14.01 11.12
N ASP A 128 -28.04 -14.30 11.99
CA ASP A 128 -29.01 -15.38 11.81
C ASP A 128 -29.89 -15.16 10.58
N GLU A 129 -30.36 -13.92 10.34
CA GLU A 129 -31.08 -13.52 9.13
C GLU A 129 -30.22 -13.69 7.86
N ARG A 130 -28.93 -13.31 7.91
CA ARG A 130 -28.00 -13.51 6.79
C ARG A 130 -27.77 -14.99 6.49
N GLU A 131 -27.67 -15.84 7.51
CA GLU A 131 -27.56 -17.29 7.30
C GLU A 131 -28.84 -17.88 6.69
N GLN A 132 -30.01 -17.46 7.16
CA GLN A 132 -31.30 -17.84 6.56
C GLN A 132 -31.39 -17.43 5.08
N HIS A 133 -31.04 -16.20 4.73
CA HIS A 133 -31.00 -15.75 3.34
C HIS A 133 -29.94 -16.49 2.50
N LEU A 134 -28.77 -16.84 3.06
CA LEU A 134 -27.79 -17.68 2.37
C LEU A 134 -28.30 -19.10 2.11
N ILE A 135 -29.07 -19.67 3.03
CA ILE A 135 -29.74 -20.97 2.86
C ILE A 135 -30.84 -20.87 1.79
N GLU A 136 -31.61 -19.78 1.77
CA GLU A 136 -32.64 -19.53 0.76
C GLU A 136 -32.06 -19.32 -0.65
N ILE A 137 -31.01 -18.50 -0.79
CA ILE A 137 -30.29 -18.33 -2.06
C ILE A 137 -29.75 -19.68 -2.55
N ARG A 138 -29.15 -20.50 -1.70
CA ARG A 138 -28.69 -21.86 -2.07
C ARG A 138 -29.83 -22.74 -2.59
N LYS A 139 -31.02 -22.71 -1.96
CA LYS A 139 -32.21 -23.44 -2.43
C LYS A 139 -32.68 -22.93 -3.79
N LEU A 140 -32.76 -21.61 -3.99
CA LEU A 140 -33.17 -21.00 -5.25
C LEU A 140 -32.18 -21.28 -6.39
N THR A 141 -30.87 -21.24 -6.13
CA THR A 141 -29.83 -21.63 -7.10
C THR A 141 -29.91 -23.11 -7.45
N ALA A 142 -30.19 -24.00 -6.48
CA ALA A 142 -30.39 -25.43 -6.75
C ALA A 142 -31.61 -25.68 -7.66
N LEU A 143 -32.74 -25.02 -7.37
CA LEU A 143 -33.94 -25.07 -8.19
C LEU A 143 -33.72 -24.49 -9.59
N LEU A 144 -32.97 -23.39 -9.71
CA LEU A 144 -32.62 -22.80 -11.01
C LEU A 144 -31.79 -23.79 -11.85
N ASN A 145 -30.75 -24.38 -11.28
CA ASN A 145 -29.92 -25.40 -11.94
C ASN A 145 -30.75 -26.63 -12.38
N GLU A 146 -31.72 -27.06 -11.58
CA GLU A 146 -32.66 -28.14 -11.93
C GLU A 146 -33.54 -27.75 -13.14
N LYS A 147 -34.06 -26.53 -13.19
CA LYS A 147 -34.86 -26.03 -14.32
C LYS A 147 -34.02 -25.82 -15.57
N ASP A 148 -32.79 -25.32 -15.45
CA ASP A 148 -31.87 -25.17 -16.57
C ASP A 148 -31.43 -26.53 -17.14
N ALA A 149 -31.21 -27.54 -16.30
CA ALA A 149 -30.95 -28.90 -16.74
C ALA A 149 -32.17 -29.51 -17.47
N ALA A 150 -33.39 -29.34 -16.94
CA ALA A 150 -34.61 -29.79 -17.61
C ALA A 150 -34.85 -29.05 -18.95
N LEU A 151 -34.56 -27.75 -19.02
CA LEU A 151 -34.63 -26.97 -20.25
C LEU A 151 -33.56 -27.36 -21.26
N ALA A 152 -32.36 -27.77 -20.81
CA ALA A 152 -31.32 -28.31 -21.69
C ALA A 152 -31.74 -29.67 -22.28
N GLU A 153 -32.34 -30.55 -21.47
CA GLU A 153 -32.81 -31.85 -21.92
C GLU A 153 -34.00 -31.74 -22.89
N ILE A 154 -34.99 -30.89 -22.61
CA ILE A 154 -36.11 -30.61 -23.54
C ILE A 154 -35.59 -30.00 -24.86
N LYS A 155 -34.51 -29.19 -24.83
CA LYS A 155 -33.85 -28.69 -26.04
C LYS A 155 -33.11 -29.80 -26.81
N ARG A 156 -32.49 -30.75 -26.11
CA ARG A 156 -31.86 -31.94 -26.71
C ARG A 156 -32.91 -32.81 -27.41
N GLU A 157 -33.99 -33.17 -26.72
CA GLU A 157 -35.13 -33.90 -27.31
C GLU A 157 -35.74 -33.16 -28.52
N LEU A 158 -35.83 -31.83 -28.47
CA LEU A 158 -36.34 -31.03 -29.58
C LEU A 158 -35.39 -31.00 -30.79
N GLN A 159 -34.07 -31.08 -30.57
CA GLN A 159 -33.07 -31.19 -31.64
C GLN A 159 -32.96 -32.61 -32.23
N GLU A 160 -33.27 -33.64 -31.44
CA GLU A 160 -33.26 -35.05 -31.89
C GLU A 160 -34.54 -35.47 -32.62
N ARG A 161 -35.61 -34.67 -32.56
CA ARG A 161 -36.81 -34.88 -33.39
C ARG A 161 -36.47 -34.65 -34.87
N PRO A 162 -36.85 -35.57 -35.78
CA PRO A 162 -36.64 -35.38 -37.22
C PRO A 162 -37.23 -34.05 -37.71
N THR A 163 -36.36 -33.19 -38.26
CA THR A 163 -36.74 -31.89 -38.83
C THR A 163 -37.88 -32.08 -39.84
N VAL A 164 -38.83 -31.13 -39.89
CA VAL A 164 -40.00 -31.18 -40.79
C VAL A 164 -39.62 -31.53 -42.23
N LYS A 165 -38.51 -30.97 -42.74
CA LYS A 165 -37.93 -31.31 -44.05
C LYS A 165 -37.66 -32.81 -44.22
N VAL A 166 -36.99 -33.46 -43.26
CA VAL A 166 -36.70 -34.90 -43.32
C VAL A 166 -37.98 -35.74 -43.31
N MET A 167 -39.01 -35.35 -42.54
CA MET A 167 -40.31 -36.02 -42.60
C MET A 167 -41.03 -35.80 -43.93
N GLU A 168 -40.91 -34.61 -44.52
CA GLU A 168 -41.52 -34.24 -45.80
C GLU A 168 -40.80 -34.90 -46.98
N ASP A 169 -39.48 -35.02 -46.92
CA ASP A 169 -38.65 -35.72 -47.91
C ASP A 169 -38.85 -37.24 -47.81
N LEU A 170 -38.98 -37.81 -46.61
CA LEU A 170 -39.44 -39.19 -46.42
C LEU A 170 -40.87 -39.40 -46.98
N ARG A 171 -41.78 -38.44 -46.76
CA ARG A 171 -43.14 -38.50 -47.32
C ARG A 171 -43.16 -38.42 -48.85
N LYS A 172 -42.30 -37.59 -49.44
CA LYS A 172 -42.06 -37.52 -50.90
C LYS A 172 -41.47 -38.83 -51.43
N GLN A 173 -40.44 -39.37 -50.77
CA GLN A 173 -39.84 -40.68 -51.12
C GLN A 173 -40.88 -41.81 -51.05
N ILE A 174 -41.74 -41.84 -50.01
CA ILE A 174 -42.85 -42.80 -49.91
C ILE A 174 -43.85 -42.60 -51.06
N LYS A 175 -44.25 -41.37 -51.39
CA LYS A 175 -45.20 -41.12 -52.50
C LYS A 175 -44.60 -41.50 -53.86
N ILE A 176 -43.31 -41.26 -54.09
CA ILE A 176 -42.57 -41.68 -55.28
C ILE A 176 -42.46 -43.21 -55.35
N LEU A 177 -42.07 -43.87 -54.24
CA LEU A 177 -42.04 -45.35 -54.15
C LEU A 177 -43.42 -45.97 -54.37
N GLN A 178 -44.49 -45.32 -53.91
CA GLN A 178 -45.86 -45.76 -54.12
C GLN A 178 -46.28 -45.60 -55.60
N ALA A 179 -45.95 -44.48 -56.25
CA ALA A 179 -46.20 -44.27 -57.67
C ALA A 179 -45.44 -45.28 -58.55
N VAL A 180 -44.14 -45.47 -58.29
CA VAL A 180 -43.27 -46.42 -59.01
C VAL A 180 -43.63 -47.88 -58.73
N GLY A 181 -44.00 -48.20 -57.48
CA GLY A 181 -44.30 -49.57 -57.05
C GLY A 181 -45.70 -50.08 -57.43
N TYR A 182 -46.70 -49.19 -57.57
CA TYR A 182 -48.08 -49.57 -57.90
C TYR A 182 -48.54 -49.11 -59.28
N ASN A 183 -47.76 -48.29 -59.98
CA ASN A 183 -48.01 -47.85 -61.37
C ASN A 183 -49.42 -47.24 -61.61
N SER A 184 -50.03 -46.72 -60.55
CA SER A 184 -51.37 -46.12 -60.53
C SER A 184 -51.23 -44.61 -60.53
N ILE A 185 -51.31 -44.00 -61.71
CA ILE A 185 -51.13 -42.56 -61.91
C ILE A 185 -52.45 -41.96 -62.39
N GLU A 186 -53.14 -41.27 -61.48
CA GLU A 186 -53.98 -40.14 -61.85
C GLU A 186 -53.02 -38.97 -62.11
N ALA A 187 -53.02 -38.45 -63.35
CA ALA A 187 -51.91 -37.62 -63.86
C ALA A 187 -51.78 -36.25 -63.18
N GLU A 188 -52.84 -35.78 -62.53
CA GLU A 188 -52.95 -34.44 -61.94
C GLU A 188 -52.12 -34.28 -60.64
N ASP A 189 -51.68 -35.38 -60.04
CA ASP A 189 -50.97 -35.37 -58.74
C ASP A 189 -49.42 -35.42 -58.89
N TRP A 190 -48.92 -35.36 -60.14
CA TRP A 190 -47.48 -35.35 -60.47
C TRP A 190 -46.84 -33.95 -60.48
N GLU A 191 -47.54 -32.92 -60.98
CA GLU A 191 -46.97 -31.56 -61.08
C GLU A 191 -46.57 -31.02 -59.70
N LEU A 192 -47.41 -31.27 -58.69
CA LEU A 192 -47.18 -30.89 -57.29
C LEU A 192 -45.97 -31.59 -56.63
N ALA A 193 -45.42 -32.65 -57.24
CA ALA A 193 -44.22 -33.35 -56.77
C ALA A 193 -42.94 -32.85 -57.44
N SER A 194 -43.04 -32.05 -58.51
CA SER A 194 -41.90 -31.63 -59.34
C SER A 194 -41.27 -30.28 -58.92
N GLU A 195 -41.88 -29.56 -57.96
CA GLU A 195 -41.33 -28.31 -57.39
C GLU A 195 -40.11 -28.56 -56.47
N GLY A 196 -39.04 -29.07 -57.07
CA GLY A 196 -37.74 -29.29 -56.44
C GLY A 196 -36.62 -29.20 -57.49
N GLN A 197 -35.73 -28.22 -57.34
CA GLN A 197 -34.68 -27.91 -58.32
C GLN A 197 -33.72 -29.09 -58.60
N GLU A 198 -33.64 -30.07 -57.69
CA GLU A 198 -32.86 -31.30 -57.85
C GLU A 198 -33.63 -32.41 -58.61
N MET A 199 -34.97 -32.45 -58.53
CA MET A 199 -35.80 -33.39 -59.30
C MET A 199 -35.73 -33.09 -60.80
N SER A 200 -35.90 -31.83 -61.20
CA SER A 200 -35.75 -31.41 -62.61
C SER A 200 -34.34 -31.71 -63.16
N LYS A 201 -33.31 -31.64 -62.30
CA LYS A 201 -31.94 -32.03 -62.66
C LYS A 201 -31.81 -33.54 -62.89
N LEU A 202 -32.44 -34.36 -62.05
CA LEU A 202 -32.49 -35.82 -62.22
C LEU A 202 -33.30 -36.23 -63.46
N GLU A 203 -34.43 -35.57 -63.69
CA GLU A 203 -35.30 -35.74 -64.85
C GLU A 203 -34.58 -35.44 -66.18
N SER A 204 -33.87 -34.31 -66.25
CA SER A 204 -33.07 -33.97 -67.44
C SER A 204 -31.95 -34.98 -67.71
N LEU A 205 -31.33 -35.54 -66.66
CA LEU A 205 -30.30 -36.58 -66.77
C LEU A 205 -30.89 -37.92 -67.25
N LEU A 206 -32.12 -38.25 -66.83
CA LEU A 206 -32.84 -39.44 -67.28
C LEU A 206 -33.30 -39.29 -68.75
N LEU A 207 -33.80 -38.12 -69.14
CA LEU A 207 -34.14 -37.82 -70.54
C LEU A 207 -32.94 -37.88 -71.48
N ASP A 208 -31.80 -37.31 -71.07
CA ASP A 208 -30.56 -37.35 -71.86
C ASP A 208 -29.98 -38.77 -71.96
N LYS A 209 -30.06 -39.57 -70.88
CA LYS A 209 -29.75 -41.01 -70.96
C LYS A 209 -30.70 -41.78 -71.88
N ASN A 210 -32.00 -41.51 -71.82
CA ASN A 210 -32.98 -42.21 -72.65
C ASN A 210 -32.72 -41.93 -74.14
N ARG A 211 -32.55 -40.65 -74.51
CA ARG A 211 -32.17 -40.26 -75.88
C ARG A 211 -30.86 -40.88 -76.36
N LYS A 212 -29.87 -41.08 -75.46
CA LYS A 212 -28.63 -41.80 -75.78
C LYS A 212 -28.88 -43.29 -76.04
N MET A 213 -29.68 -43.97 -75.21
CA MET A 213 -30.05 -45.37 -75.47
C MET A 213 -30.93 -45.53 -76.74
N GLU A 214 -31.81 -44.57 -77.05
CA GLU A 214 -32.55 -44.53 -78.32
C GLU A 214 -31.61 -44.36 -79.52
N HIS A 215 -30.57 -43.54 -79.39
CA HIS A 215 -29.55 -43.36 -80.43
C HIS A 215 -28.67 -44.62 -80.59
N GLU A 216 -28.26 -45.25 -79.50
CA GLU A 216 -27.54 -46.54 -79.52
C GLU A 216 -28.40 -47.66 -80.13
N LEU A 217 -29.69 -47.74 -79.77
CA LEU A 217 -30.65 -48.68 -80.38
C LEU A 217 -30.84 -48.45 -81.88
N THR A 218 -30.89 -47.20 -82.33
CA THR A 218 -31.01 -46.90 -83.77
C THR A 218 -29.72 -47.18 -84.52
N GLN A 219 -28.54 -46.86 -83.96
CA GLN A 219 -27.25 -47.30 -84.54
C GLN A 219 -27.12 -48.83 -84.62
N LEU A 220 -27.52 -49.56 -83.57
CA LEU A 220 -27.47 -51.02 -83.56
C LEU A 220 -28.44 -51.63 -84.59
N LYS A 221 -29.64 -51.07 -84.75
CA LYS A 221 -30.58 -51.49 -85.80
C LYS A 221 -30.02 -51.26 -87.21
N VAL A 222 -29.35 -50.13 -87.46
CA VAL A 222 -28.67 -49.87 -88.74
C VAL A 222 -27.57 -50.91 -89.00
N LYS A 223 -26.67 -51.14 -88.02
CA LYS A 223 -25.61 -52.16 -88.13
C LYS A 223 -26.15 -53.58 -88.38
N ILE A 224 -27.27 -53.95 -87.74
CA ILE A 224 -27.95 -55.22 -87.99
C ILE A 224 -28.48 -55.28 -89.44
N SER A 225 -29.04 -54.19 -89.98
CA SER A 225 -29.50 -54.16 -91.38
C SER A 225 -28.36 -54.23 -92.39
N GLU A 226 -27.23 -53.58 -92.11
CA GLU A 226 -26.00 -53.65 -92.91
C GLU A 226 -25.46 -55.08 -92.92
N GLN A 227 -25.28 -55.70 -91.75
CA GLN A 227 -24.85 -57.10 -91.62
C GLN A 227 -25.83 -58.08 -92.28
N SER A 228 -27.14 -57.84 -92.19
CA SER A 228 -28.16 -58.62 -92.88
C SER A 228 -28.04 -58.52 -94.41
N SER A 229 -27.72 -57.34 -94.94
CA SER A 229 -27.51 -57.15 -96.39
C SER A 229 -26.24 -57.86 -96.90
N LEU A 230 -25.15 -57.80 -96.14
CA LEU A 230 -23.90 -58.52 -96.44
C LEU A 230 -24.11 -60.04 -96.36
N LEU A 231 -24.90 -60.51 -95.39
CA LEU A 231 -25.25 -61.92 -95.26
C LEU A 231 -26.05 -62.44 -96.47
N GLU A 232 -26.99 -61.66 -97.01
CA GLU A 232 -27.70 -62.05 -98.24
C GLU A 232 -26.81 -61.97 -99.49
N GLU A 233 -25.88 -61.00 -99.56
CA GLU A 233 -24.89 -60.93 -100.65
C GLU A 233 -23.95 -62.15 -100.63
N ASP A 234 -23.46 -62.54 -99.45
CA ASP A 234 -22.59 -63.72 -99.30
C ASP A 234 -23.36 -65.04 -99.46
N LYS A 235 -24.65 -65.11 -99.08
CA LYS A 235 -25.53 -66.23 -99.46
C LYS A 235 -25.69 -66.33 -100.97
N ALA A 236 -25.83 -65.20 -101.69
CA ALA A 236 -25.91 -65.20 -103.14
C ALA A 236 -24.61 -65.70 -103.77
N LYS A 237 -23.44 -65.26 -103.28
CA LYS A 237 -22.13 -65.80 -103.68
C LYS A 237 -21.99 -67.29 -103.39
N ILE A 238 -22.45 -67.77 -102.22
CA ILE A 238 -22.47 -69.20 -101.87
C ILE A 238 -23.39 -69.95 -102.83
N GLY A 239 -24.54 -69.39 -103.22
CA GLY A 239 -25.43 -69.95 -104.23
C GLY A 239 -24.74 -70.08 -105.60
N GLU A 240 -24.09 -69.02 -106.07
CA GLU A 240 -23.34 -69.01 -107.34
C GLU A 240 -22.18 -70.01 -107.32
N LEU A 241 -21.40 -70.04 -106.23
CA LEU A 241 -20.33 -71.02 -106.02
C LEU A 241 -20.90 -72.45 -105.92
N THR A 242 -22.08 -72.64 -105.34
CA THR A 242 -22.75 -73.95 -105.29
C THR A 242 -23.25 -74.37 -106.68
N MET A 243 -23.68 -73.45 -107.55
CA MET A 243 -23.95 -73.76 -108.96
C MET A 243 -22.66 -74.17 -109.68
N LYS A 244 -21.58 -73.39 -109.53
CA LYS A 244 -20.25 -73.70 -110.10
C LYS A 244 -19.70 -75.04 -109.61
N VAL A 245 -19.87 -75.37 -108.33
CA VAL A 245 -19.51 -76.68 -107.76
C VAL A 245 -20.41 -77.79 -108.30
N ASN A 246 -21.70 -77.54 -108.57
CA ASN A 246 -22.56 -78.54 -109.23
C ASN A 246 -22.20 -78.73 -110.72
N GLU A 247 -21.77 -77.68 -111.42
CA GLU A 247 -21.24 -77.77 -112.79
C GLU A 247 -19.91 -78.52 -112.82
N GLN A 248 -19.00 -78.19 -111.90
CA GLN A 248 -17.75 -78.91 -111.68
C GLN A 248 -18.01 -80.36 -111.26
N GLN A 249 -18.99 -80.66 -110.40
CA GLN A 249 -19.31 -82.04 -110.02
C GLN A 249 -19.92 -82.83 -111.19
N LYS A 250 -20.74 -82.20 -112.05
CA LYS A 250 -21.22 -82.83 -113.30
C LYS A 250 -20.11 -83.04 -114.32
N LEU A 251 -19.10 -82.16 -114.35
CA LEU A 251 -17.90 -82.33 -115.18
C LEU A 251 -16.99 -83.42 -114.60
N ILE A 252 -16.77 -83.42 -113.28
CA ILE A 252 -16.02 -84.42 -112.54
C ILE A 252 -16.69 -85.78 -112.74
N SER A 253 -18.00 -85.94 -112.59
CA SER A 253 -18.62 -87.25 -112.79
C SER A 253 -18.69 -87.72 -114.25
N LYS A 254 -18.54 -86.83 -115.23
CA LYS A 254 -18.21 -87.23 -116.61
C LYS A 254 -16.76 -87.70 -116.73
N LEU A 255 -15.81 -86.97 -116.13
CA LEU A 255 -14.41 -87.35 -116.06
C LEU A 255 -14.21 -88.63 -115.23
N GLU A 256 -15.04 -88.92 -114.24
CA GLU A 256 -15.06 -90.16 -113.46
C GLU A 256 -15.65 -91.30 -114.29
N ASP A 257 -16.69 -91.07 -115.11
CA ASP A 257 -17.17 -92.04 -116.11
C ASP A 257 -16.10 -92.35 -117.17
N ASP A 258 -15.26 -91.39 -117.54
CA ASP A 258 -14.18 -91.57 -118.51
C ASP A 258 -12.92 -92.20 -117.87
N ILE A 259 -12.57 -91.83 -116.64
CA ILE A 259 -11.51 -92.46 -115.83
C ILE A 259 -11.92 -93.89 -115.39
N SER A 260 -13.21 -94.17 -115.21
CA SER A 260 -13.72 -95.53 -114.98
C SER A 260 -13.54 -96.44 -116.19
N LYS A 261 -13.23 -95.89 -117.36
CA LYS A 261 -12.79 -96.62 -118.56
C LYS A 261 -11.26 -96.65 -118.71
N GLY A 262 -10.51 -96.04 -117.80
CA GLY A 262 -9.07 -95.75 -117.94
C GLY A 262 -8.27 -95.67 -116.63
N TYR A 263 -8.04 -96.81 -115.99
CA TYR A 263 -6.93 -97.12 -115.07
C TYR A 263 -6.49 -96.07 -114.01
N GLY A 264 -6.95 -96.27 -112.76
CA GLY A 264 -6.07 -96.70 -111.66
C GLY A 264 -5.06 -95.73 -110.99
N SER A 265 -5.14 -95.69 -109.66
CA SER A 265 -4.07 -95.36 -108.69
C SER A 265 -3.45 -93.94 -108.70
N THR A 266 -3.57 -93.20 -107.59
CA THR A 266 -2.56 -93.19 -106.49
C THR A 266 -3.08 -92.33 -105.31
N GLU A 267 -2.47 -92.46 -104.12
CA GLU A 267 -2.96 -91.96 -102.83
C GLU A 267 -2.41 -90.60 -102.34
N ARG A 268 -3.15 -89.98 -101.39
CA ARG A 268 -2.72 -89.15 -100.22
C ARG A 268 -1.94 -87.83 -100.51
N LYS A 269 -2.29 -86.66 -99.97
CA LYS A 269 -2.71 -86.18 -98.62
C LYS A 269 -1.54 -85.65 -97.76
N GLY A 270 -1.51 -84.32 -97.56
CA GLY A 270 -0.84 -83.62 -96.46
C GLY A 270 -0.56 -82.13 -96.76
N SER A 271 -0.16 -81.24 -95.83
CA SER A 271 -0.67 -80.96 -94.47
C SER A 271 0.17 -79.86 -93.75
N VAL A 272 -0.42 -78.68 -93.51
CA VAL A 272 -0.12 -77.73 -92.39
C VAL A 272 1.21 -76.94 -92.44
N LEU A 273 1.31 -75.90 -91.58
CA LEU A 273 2.32 -74.83 -91.42
C LEU A 273 2.06 -73.58 -92.31
N ASN A 274 2.33 -72.30 -91.95
CA ASN A 274 2.69 -71.54 -90.72
C ASN A 274 2.57 -70.00 -91.03
N ASP A 275 2.79 -68.95 -90.19
CA ASP A 275 3.26 -68.75 -88.79
C ASP A 275 2.91 -67.32 -88.25
N TRP A 276 2.86 -67.16 -86.91
CA TRP A 276 3.26 -65.99 -86.06
C TRP A 276 2.42 -64.69 -85.87
N ASP A 277 2.72 -64.03 -84.72
CA ASP A 277 2.15 -62.82 -84.09
C ASP A 277 3.24 -62.18 -83.17
N LEU A 278 3.26 -60.84 -82.96
CA LEU A 278 4.16 -60.18 -81.97
C LEU A 278 3.84 -58.69 -81.64
N ASN A 279 3.50 -58.43 -80.35
CA ASN A 279 3.70 -57.27 -79.44
C ASN A 279 4.22 -55.88 -79.94
N ASP A 280 3.88 -54.78 -79.21
CA ASP A 280 4.70 -54.26 -78.06
C ASP A 280 4.20 -52.94 -77.38
N ILE A 281 4.81 -52.60 -76.22
CA ILE A 281 4.96 -51.31 -75.49
C ILE A 281 3.90 -50.89 -74.44
N ALA A 282 4.39 -50.42 -73.28
CA ALA A 282 3.66 -49.78 -72.18
C ALA A 282 4.51 -48.68 -71.46
N THR A 283 3.84 -47.66 -70.87
CA THR A 283 4.25 -46.77 -69.72
C THR A 283 5.68 -46.15 -69.66
N ASN A 284 5.92 -44.92 -69.17
CA ASN A 284 5.76 -44.49 -67.75
C ASN A 284 6.28 -43.03 -67.49
N GLU A 285 6.20 -42.56 -66.22
CA GLU A 285 6.95 -41.45 -65.56
C GLU A 285 6.60 -39.95 -65.83
N ALA A 286 7.11 -39.06 -64.96
CA ALA A 286 6.76 -37.63 -64.79
C ALA A 286 7.97 -36.67 -64.69
N SER A 287 7.75 -35.34 -64.58
CA SER A 287 8.81 -34.34 -64.35
C SER A 287 8.32 -33.01 -63.70
N GLU A 288 9.25 -32.14 -63.32
CA GLU A 288 9.08 -30.97 -62.43
C GLU A 288 8.86 -29.62 -63.16
N GLY A 289 8.61 -28.54 -62.38
CA GLY A 289 8.74 -27.15 -62.86
C GLY A 289 8.51 -26.09 -61.78
N ALA A 290 9.57 -25.42 -61.31
CA ALA A 290 9.49 -24.31 -60.36
C ALA A 290 10.66 -23.31 -60.46
N ASP A 291 10.36 -22.03 -60.73
CA ASP A 291 11.22 -20.86 -60.47
C ASP A 291 10.37 -19.57 -60.58
N GLN A 292 10.42 -18.67 -59.58
CA GLN A 292 10.63 -17.24 -59.86
C GLN A 292 11.11 -16.37 -58.65
N ARG A 293 12.43 -16.09 -58.64
CA ARG A 293 13.10 -14.84 -58.17
C ARG A 293 13.15 -14.47 -56.67
N LEU A 294 14.07 -13.54 -56.38
CA LEU A 294 14.57 -13.11 -55.06
C LEU A 294 14.76 -11.57 -54.99
N LEU A 295 14.67 -11.00 -53.77
CA LEU A 295 15.02 -9.63 -53.34
C LEU A 295 14.10 -8.48 -53.87
N PRO A 296 13.69 -7.53 -53.00
CA PRO A 296 14.59 -6.48 -52.50
C PRO A 296 14.53 -6.21 -50.97
N ALA A 297 15.67 -6.27 -50.28
CA ALA A 297 15.75 -6.16 -48.82
C ALA A 297 15.76 -4.72 -48.22
N ASP A 298 15.78 -3.68 -49.07
CA ASP A 298 15.96 -2.29 -48.64
C ASP A 298 14.64 -1.57 -48.32
N GLN A 299 13.56 -2.00 -48.97
CA GLN A 299 12.22 -1.42 -48.82
C GLN A 299 11.61 -1.77 -47.44
N ASP A 300 11.87 -2.97 -46.92
CA ASP A 300 11.42 -3.40 -45.59
C ASP A 300 12.12 -2.65 -44.46
N GLN A 301 13.39 -2.26 -44.63
CA GLN A 301 14.07 -1.41 -43.65
C GLN A 301 13.44 0.00 -43.60
N SER A 302 13.12 0.58 -44.77
CA SER A 302 12.36 1.84 -44.84
C SER A 302 10.97 1.71 -44.19
N SER A 303 10.29 0.58 -44.41
CA SER A 303 8.98 0.28 -43.81
C SER A 303 9.07 0.16 -42.29
N MET A 304 10.00 -0.66 -41.78
CA MET A 304 10.22 -0.89 -40.36
C MET A 304 10.63 0.40 -39.62
N LEU A 305 11.51 1.23 -40.21
CA LEU A 305 11.88 2.52 -39.64
C LEU A 305 10.70 3.51 -39.60
N LYS A 306 9.80 3.51 -40.60
CA LYS A 306 8.55 4.30 -40.56
C LYS A 306 7.61 3.80 -39.46
N VAL A 307 7.46 2.49 -39.27
CA VAL A 307 6.67 1.91 -38.18
C VAL A 307 7.27 2.30 -36.82
N ILE A 308 8.59 2.21 -36.65
CA ILE A 308 9.29 2.61 -35.41
C ILE A 308 9.13 4.11 -35.14
N CYS A 309 9.21 4.98 -36.16
CA CYS A 309 8.93 6.42 -36.00
C CYS A 309 7.48 6.67 -35.57
N ASN A 310 6.50 6.05 -36.24
CA ASN A 310 5.08 6.19 -35.89
C ASN A 310 4.78 5.68 -34.47
N GLN A 311 5.39 4.56 -34.04
CA GLN A 311 5.29 4.06 -32.68
C GLN A 311 5.91 5.04 -31.68
N ARG A 312 7.16 5.47 -31.90
CA ARG A 312 7.89 6.45 -31.08
C ARG A 312 7.09 7.74 -30.90
N ASP A 313 6.52 8.25 -31.98
CA ASP A 313 5.83 9.54 -31.95
C ASP A 313 4.41 9.42 -31.37
N ARG A 314 3.76 8.24 -31.48
CA ARG A 314 2.57 7.88 -30.68
C ARG A 314 2.89 7.75 -29.17
N PHE A 315 4.05 7.22 -28.80
CA PHE A 315 4.52 7.22 -27.40
C PHE A 315 4.82 8.63 -26.90
N ARG A 316 5.37 9.52 -27.74
CA ARG A 316 5.60 10.95 -27.41
C ARG A 316 4.32 11.80 -27.40
N ALA A 317 3.26 11.39 -28.10
CA ALA A 317 1.93 11.98 -27.94
C ALA A 317 1.39 11.62 -26.54
N ARG A 318 1.30 10.32 -26.25
CA ARG A 318 0.85 9.78 -24.94
C ARG A 318 1.66 10.28 -23.74
N LEU A 319 2.97 10.47 -23.90
CA LEU A 319 3.80 11.01 -22.82
C LEU A 319 3.45 12.47 -22.52
N ARG A 320 3.25 13.30 -23.56
CA ARG A 320 2.82 14.70 -23.39
C ARG A 320 1.39 14.80 -22.86
N GLU A 321 0.48 13.97 -23.36
CA GLU A 321 -0.89 13.83 -22.83
C GLU A 321 -0.86 13.52 -21.32
N ALA A 322 -0.05 12.54 -20.89
CA ALA A 322 0.11 12.20 -19.48
C ALA A 322 0.85 13.28 -18.65
N GLU A 323 1.82 13.98 -19.22
CA GLU A 323 2.50 15.12 -18.57
C GLU A 323 1.55 16.31 -18.37
N GLU A 324 0.67 16.58 -19.34
CA GLU A 324 -0.37 17.60 -19.25
C GLU A 324 -1.48 17.20 -18.26
N GLU A 325 -1.92 15.93 -18.24
CA GLU A 325 -2.81 15.40 -17.20
C GLU A 325 -2.20 15.54 -15.80
N VAL A 326 -0.92 15.18 -15.62
CA VAL A 326 -0.21 15.36 -14.34
C VAL A 326 -0.12 16.83 -13.94
N ARG A 327 0.09 17.75 -14.90
CA ARG A 327 0.06 19.20 -14.62
C ARG A 327 -1.32 19.66 -14.17
N LEU A 328 -2.38 19.28 -14.89
CA LEU A 328 -3.77 19.61 -14.56
C LEU A 328 -4.22 19.00 -13.21
N LEU A 329 -3.73 17.79 -12.88
CA LEU A 329 -3.97 17.17 -11.58
C LEU A 329 -3.22 17.88 -10.45
N LYS A 330 -1.98 18.34 -10.66
CA LYS A 330 -1.26 19.19 -9.70
C LYS A 330 -1.97 20.53 -9.47
N GLU A 331 -2.48 21.16 -10.53
CA GLU A 331 -3.23 22.42 -10.47
C GLU A 331 -4.53 22.26 -9.67
N LYS A 332 -5.36 21.27 -10.03
CA LYS A 332 -6.56 20.90 -9.26
C LYS A 332 -6.24 20.57 -7.80
N LEU A 333 -5.13 19.87 -7.53
CA LEU A 333 -4.67 19.56 -6.19
C LEU A 333 -4.19 20.80 -5.41
N SER A 334 -3.76 21.88 -6.08
CA SER A 334 -3.52 23.17 -5.41
C SER A 334 -4.83 23.85 -5.07
N LEU A 335 -5.71 24.03 -6.06
CA LEU A 335 -7.02 24.69 -5.87
C LEU A 335 -7.82 24.05 -4.74
N VAL A 336 -7.92 22.72 -4.69
CA VAL A 336 -8.62 21.98 -3.62
C VAL A 336 -7.93 22.13 -2.25
N LYS A 337 -6.61 22.35 -2.18
CA LYS A 337 -5.94 22.69 -0.91
C LYS A 337 -6.25 24.11 -0.47
N ASP A 338 -6.24 25.06 -1.40
CA ASP A 338 -6.50 26.46 -1.11
C ASP A 338 -7.98 26.66 -0.67
N GLU A 339 -8.92 25.94 -1.30
CA GLU A 339 -10.32 25.82 -0.85
C GLU A 339 -10.44 25.13 0.52
N LEU A 340 -9.65 24.08 0.79
CA LEU A 340 -9.63 23.39 2.09
C LEU A 340 -9.12 24.31 3.21
N GLU A 341 -8.03 25.05 3.01
CA GLU A 341 -7.53 26.00 4.01
C GLU A 341 -8.49 27.19 4.21
N LYS A 342 -9.10 27.70 3.13
CA LYS A 342 -10.17 28.71 3.23
C LYS A 342 -11.35 28.19 4.06
N THR A 343 -11.82 26.98 3.77
CA THR A 343 -12.94 26.35 4.49
C THR A 343 -12.60 26.11 5.97
N LYS A 344 -11.37 25.67 6.29
CA LYS A 344 -10.89 25.57 7.69
C LYS A 344 -10.90 26.92 8.39
N ALA A 345 -10.39 27.98 7.75
CA ALA A 345 -10.35 29.32 8.33
C ALA A 345 -11.76 29.88 8.56
N ASP A 346 -12.70 29.65 7.65
CA ASP A 346 -14.09 30.05 7.81
C ASP A 346 -14.83 29.20 8.86
N ASN A 347 -14.49 27.92 9.02
CA ASN A 347 -14.98 27.07 10.11
C ASN A 347 -14.47 27.54 11.50
N VAL A 348 -13.20 27.98 11.62
CA VAL A 348 -12.68 28.57 12.87
C VAL A 348 -13.40 29.90 13.19
N LYS A 349 -13.66 30.75 12.20
CA LYS A 349 -14.49 31.97 12.38
C LYS A 349 -15.93 31.64 12.78
N LEU A 350 -16.51 30.58 12.20
CA LEU A 350 -17.86 30.13 12.53
C LEU A 350 -17.93 29.59 13.96
N TYR A 351 -16.93 28.81 14.40
CA TYR A 351 -16.80 28.39 15.80
C TYR A 351 -16.73 29.59 16.75
N GLY A 352 -15.88 30.58 16.45
CA GLY A 352 -15.80 31.83 17.23
C GLY A 352 -17.12 32.60 17.30
N LYS A 353 -17.89 32.66 16.20
CA LYS A 353 -19.24 33.26 16.17
C LYS A 353 -20.25 32.46 17.00
N ILE A 354 -20.28 31.13 16.87
CA ILE A 354 -21.16 30.25 17.66
C ILE A 354 -20.86 30.43 19.14
N ARG A 355 -19.58 30.38 19.53
CA ARG A 355 -19.11 30.59 20.91
C ARG A 355 -19.50 31.97 21.44
N TYR A 356 -19.34 33.04 20.64
CA TYR A 356 -19.78 34.38 21.04
C TYR A 356 -21.31 34.47 21.25
N VAL A 357 -22.11 33.85 20.38
CA VAL A 357 -23.58 33.82 20.52
C VAL A 357 -24.02 32.92 21.68
N GLN A 358 -23.31 31.83 21.97
CA GLN A 358 -23.52 30.99 23.16
C GLN A 358 -23.24 31.77 24.45
N ASP A 359 -22.08 32.40 24.58
CA ASP A 359 -21.73 33.28 25.71
C ASP A 359 -22.77 34.39 25.91
N PHE A 360 -23.10 35.13 24.86
CA PHE A 360 -24.06 36.25 24.93
C PHE A 360 -25.48 35.77 25.32
N ASN A 361 -25.90 34.58 24.86
CA ASN A 361 -27.16 33.99 25.31
C ASN A 361 -27.08 33.48 26.76
N GLN A 362 -25.93 32.96 27.22
CA GLN A 362 -25.73 32.58 28.62
C GLN A 362 -25.75 33.81 29.53
N GLU A 363 -25.04 34.88 29.18
CA GLU A 363 -25.07 36.18 29.87
C GLU A 363 -26.50 36.70 30.02
N LYS A 364 -27.27 36.70 28.91
CA LYS A 364 -28.68 37.12 28.88
C LYS A 364 -29.63 36.19 29.66
N LEU A 365 -29.22 34.95 29.94
CA LEU A 365 -29.94 33.99 30.78
C LEU A 365 -29.59 34.12 32.27
N VAL A 366 -28.36 34.50 32.61
CA VAL A 366 -27.90 34.72 34.00
C VAL A 366 -28.71 35.85 34.67
N SER A 367 -29.20 36.83 33.91
CA SER A 367 -30.11 37.87 34.42
C SER A 367 -31.50 37.38 34.85
N ARG A 368 -31.85 36.07 34.68
CA ARG A 368 -33.17 35.52 35.05
C ARG A 368 -33.10 34.21 35.86
N GLY A 369 -32.28 34.24 36.91
CA GLY A 369 -32.34 33.27 38.02
C GLY A 369 -31.46 32.02 37.86
N PRO A 370 -31.32 31.21 38.92
CA PRO A 370 -30.38 30.09 38.96
C PRO A 370 -30.86 28.93 38.09
N LYS A 371 -30.27 28.80 36.89
CA LYS A 371 -30.49 27.63 36.03
C LYS A 371 -29.68 26.42 36.50
N LYS A 372 -30.35 25.26 36.55
CA LYS A 372 -29.65 23.96 36.44
C LYS A 372 -28.91 23.91 35.11
N TYR A 373 -27.73 23.28 35.11
CA TYR A 373 -27.14 22.79 33.86
C TYR A 373 -28.11 21.76 33.25
N VAL A 374 -28.68 22.10 32.10
CA VAL A 374 -29.23 21.11 31.17
C VAL A 374 -28.05 20.73 30.29
N GLU A 375 -27.54 19.54 30.52
CA GLU A 375 -26.44 18.96 29.74
C GLU A 375 -26.99 18.65 28.34
N ASP A 376 -26.35 19.21 27.30
CA ASP A 376 -26.90 19.19 25.93
C ASP A 376 -26.48 17.89 25.22
N VAL A 377 -27.29 16.84 25.42
CA VAL A 377 -26.96 15.42 25.17
C VAL A 377 -26.61 15.10 23.70
N GLU A 378 -26.83 16.01 22.75
CA GLU A 378 -26.66 15.77 21.32
C GLU A 378 -25.20 15.91 20.80
N SER A 379 -24.27 16.51 21.55
CA SER A 379 -22.89 16.77 21.07
C SER A 379 -21.97 15.54 20.96
N GLY A 380 -22.46 14.33 21.29
CA GLY A 380 -21.66 13.10 21.35
C GLY A 380 -20.82 12.77 20.09
N PHE A 381 -21.28 13.16 18.89
CA PHE A 381 -20.54 12.99 17.63
C PHE A 381 -19.95 14.31 17.06
N SER A 382 -20.47 15.47 17.49
CA SER A 382 -19.92 16.79 17.14
C SER A 382 -18.58 17.04 17.85
N SER A 383 -18.46 16.56 19.09
CA SER A 383 -17.40 16.92 20.04
C SER A 383 -15.96 16.76 19.54
N ASP A 384 -15.63 15.77 18.69
CA ASP A 384 -14.29 15.61 18.10
C ASP A 384 -13.98 16.70 17.05
N VAL A 385 -14.95 17.00 16.19
CA VAL A 385 -14.83 18.03 15.15
C VAL A 385 -14.81 19.42 15.80
N GLU A 386 -15.70 19.62 16.78
CA GLU A 386 -15.78 20.83 17.59
C GLU A 386 -14.49 21.04 18.39
N SER A 387 -13.99 20.03 19.10
CA SER A 387 -12.73 20.12 19.87
C SER A 387 -11.52 20.45 18.99
N LYS A 388 -11.51 19.97 17.74
CA LYS A 388 -10.48 20.33 16.76
C LYS A 388 -10.54 21.81 16.36
N TYR A 389 -11.72 22.36 16.06
CA TYR A 389 -11.86 23.78 15.73
C TYR A 389 -11.70 24.69 16.95
N LYS A 390 -12.22 24.27 18.11
CA LYS A 390 -11.98 24.87 19.43
C LYS A 390 -10.49 25.00 19.73
N LYS A 391 -9.73 23.92 19.60
CA LYS A 391 -8.29 23.96 19.85
C LYS A 391 -7.57 24.91 18.89
N MET A 392 -7.91 24.91 17.59
CA MET A 392 -7.29 25.85 16.65
C MET A 392 -7.66 27.30 17.00
N TYR A 393 -8.90 27.57 17.44
CA TYR A 393 -9.32 28.88 17.93
C TYR A 393 -8.58 29.30 19.22
N GLU A 394 -8.39 28.39 20.18
CA GLU A 394 -7.65 28.63 21.44
C GLU A 394 -6.14 28.83 21.19
N ASP A 395 -5.54 28.04 20.29
CA ASP A 395 -4.12 28.16 19.89
C ASP A 395 -3.86 29.48 19.13
N ASP A 396 -4.82 29.97 18.31
CA ASP A 396 -4.72 31.24 17.59
C ASP A 396 -5.03 32.47 18.49
N LEU A 397 -5.96 32.34 19.45
CA LEU A 397 -6.34 33.42 20.38
C LEU A 397 -5.26 33.65 21.46
N ASN A 398 -4.48 32.63 21.82
CA ASN A 398 -3.49 32.71 22.89
C ASN A 398 -2.17 33.35 22.40
N PRO A 399 -1.82 34.58 22.85
CA PRO A 399 -0.61 35.25 22.39
C PRO A 399 0.67 34.51 22.79
N PHE A 400 0.67 33.73 23.87
CA PHE A 400 1.81 32.93 24.31
C PHE A 400 1.95 31.62 23.51
N ALA A 401 0.85 31.07 22.97
CA ALA A 401 0.92 29.95 22.03
C ALA A 401 1.55 30.39 20.70
N ALA A 402 1.07 31.51 20.14
CA ALA A 402 1.65 32.15 18.96
C ALA A 402 3.11 32.54 19.18
N PHE A 403 3.45 33.18 20.32
CA PHE A 403 4.81 33.58 20.64
C PHE A 403 5.75 32.39 20.84
N SER A 404 5.38 31.38 21.64
CA SER A 404 6.24 30.20 21.89
C SER A 404 6.41 29.31 20.65
N LYS A 405 5.45 29.32 19.71
CA LYS A 405 5.59 28.73 18.37
C LYS A 405 6.63 29.53 17.56
N LYS A 406 6.45 30.86 17.48
CA LYS A 406 7.37 31.78 16.77
C LYS A 406 8.80 31.73 17.34
N GLU A 407 8.97 31.65 18.66
CA GLU A 407 10.30 31.50 19.28
C GLU A 407 10.93 30.17 18.89
N ARG A 408 10.20 29.04 19.01
CA ARG A 408 10.73 27.72 18.59
C ARG A 408 11.12 27.70 17.11
N ASP A 409 10.32 28.30 16.23
CA ASP A 409 10.63 28.43 14.81
C ASP A 409 11.81 29.37 14.55
N GLN A 410 11.98 30.43 15.35
CA GLN A 410 13.13 31.32 15.30
C GLN A 410 14.41 30.63 15.79
N ARG A 411 14.40 29.94 16.94
CA ARG A 411 15.52 29.10 17.40
C ARG A 411 15.88 28.05 16.35
N TYR A 412 14.88 27.43 15.71
CA TYR A 412 15.09 26.47 14.62
C TYR A 412 15.67 27.11 13.34
N ARG A 413 15.46 28.41 13.11
CA ARG A 413 16.13 29.18 12.06
C ARG A 413 17.55 29.58 12.44
N GLU A 414 17.79 30.00 13.68
CA GLU A 414 19.09 30.43 14.23
C GLU A 414 20.09 29.27 14.37
N LEU A 415 19.63 28.04 14.64
CA LEU A 415 20.47 26.83 14.67
C LEU A 415 21.31 26.66 13.38
N GLY A 416 22.59 26.34 13.50
CA GLY A 416 23.48 26.20 12.35
C GLY A 416 23.08 25.03 11.43
N ILE A 417 23.53 25.03 10.17
CA ILE A 417 23.18 23.97 9.20
C ILE A 417 23.55 22.58 9.75
N ARG A 418 24.69 22.47 10.44
CA ARG A 418 25.15 21.24 11.12
C ARG A 418 24.18 20.82 12.24
N ASP A 419 23.72 21.77 13.04
CA ASP A 419 22.81 21.51 14.16
C ASP A 419 21.40 21.15 13.68
N LYS A 420 20.92 21.77 12.59
CA LYS A 420 19.68 21.37 11.91
C LYS A 420 19.75 19.93 11.43
N ILE A 421 20.87 19.50 10.84
CA ILE A 421 21.10 18.11 10.43
C ILE A 421 21.09 17.20 11.66
N THR A 422 21.88 17.50 12.70
CA THR A 422 21.92 16.72 13.94
C THR A 422 20.55 16.60 14.61
N LEU A 423 19.76 17.66 14.67
CA LEU A 423 18.40 17.66 15.24
C LEU A 423 17.38 16.93 14.36
N THR A 424 17.53 16.99 13.04
CA THR A 424 16.67 16.27 12.08
C THR A 424 16.97 14.77 12.15
N SER A 425 18.25 14.39 12.09
CA SER A 425 18.70 13.01 12.31
C SER A 425 18.29 12.50 13.69
N GLY A 426 18.51 13.27 14.76
CA GLY A 426 18.07 12.92 16.11
C GLY A 426 16.57 12.67 16.21
N ARG A 427 15.73 13.57 15.67
CA ARG A 427 14.27 13.37 15.61
C ARG A 427 13.87 12.17 14.76
N PHE A 428 14.52 11.93 13.63
CA PHE A 428 14.26 10.78 12.77
C PHE A 428 14.59 9.46 13.48
N LEU A 429 15.75 9.38 14.14
CA LEU A 429 16.22 8.21 14.86
C LEU A 429 15.40 7.90 16.12
N LEU A 430 15.00 8.91 16.90
CA LEU A 430 14.17 8.68 18.10
C LEU A 430 12.70 8.43 17.72
N GLY A 431 12.15 9.22 16.80
CA GLY A 431 10.73 9.19 16.41
C GLY A 431 10.32 7.94 15.64
N ASN A 432 11.17 7.42 14.75
CA ASN A 432 10.83 6.26 13.93
C ASN A 432 11.25 4.93 14.61
N LYS A 433 10.28 4.05 14.87
CA LYS A 433 10.53 2.70 15.42
C LYS A 433 11.54 1.89 14.59
N TYR A 434 11.46 1.98 13.26
CA TYR A 434 12.34 1.23 12.35
C TYR A 434 13.78 1.76 12.37
N ALA A 435 13.97 3.07 12.59
CA ALA A 435 15.31 3.67 12.66
C ALA A 435 16.08 3.22 13.91
N ARG A 436 15.38 3.08 15.05
CA ARG A 436 15.96 2.49 16.28
C ARG A 436 16.38 1.04 16.07
N THR A 437 15.52 0.22 15.45
CA THR A 437 15.83 -1.17 15.10
C THR A 437 17.01 -1.29 14.14
N PHE A 438 17.10 -0.40 13.14
CA PHE A 438 18.22 -0.37 12.19
C PHE A 438 19.56 -0.06 12.88
N ILE A 439 19.62 0.95 13.76
CA ILE A 439 20.84 1.26 14.52
C ILE A 439 21.26 0.11 15.44
N PHE A 440 20.30 -0.57 16.08
CA PHE A 440 20.58 -1.71 16.94
C PHE A 440 21.27 -2.85 16.16
N PHE A 441 20.71 -3.25 15.01
CA PHE A 441 21.33 -4.27 14.15
C PHE A 441 22.63 -3.80 13.49
N TYR A 442 22.75 -2.52 13.11
CA TYR A 442 23.99 -1.95 12.60
C TYR A 442 25.12 -2.02 13.64
N SER A 443 24.83 -1.67 14.89
CA SER A 443 25.79 -1.78 16.00
C SER A 443 26.23 -3.23 16.22
N ILE A 444 25.28 -4.18 16.26
CA ILE A 444 25.59 -5.61 16.41
C ILE A 444 26.44 -6.12 15.22
N GLY A 445 26.10 -5.76 13.99
CA GLY A 445 26.86 -6.12 12.80
C GLY A 445 28.28 -5.56 12.81
N LEU A 446 28.46 -4.32 13.27
CA LEU A 446 29.77 -3.68 13.43
C LEU A 446 30.61 -4.39 14.51
N HIS A 447 30.02 -4.74 15.65
CA HIS A 447 30.71 -5.52 16.69
C HIS A 447 31.12 -6.91 16.17
N LEU A 448 30.22 -7.63 15.49
CA LEU A 448 30.53 -8.92 14.87
C LEU A 448 31.65 -8.82 13.84
N LEU A 449 31.68 -7.75 13.03
CA LEU A 449 32.74 -7.48 12.06
C LEU A 449 34.09 -7.21 12.75
N VAL A 450 34.11 -6.42 13.84
CA VAL A 450 35.31 -6.18 14.64
C VAL A 450 35.81 -7.47 15.29
N PHE A 451 34.92 -8.27 15.90
CA PHE A 451 35.28 -9.57 16.47
C PHE A 451 35.78 -10.55 15.40
N ALA A 452 35.18 -10.59 14.21
CA ALA A 452 35.65 -11.43 13.10
C ALA A 452 37.04 -10.98 12.58
N CYS A 453 37.30 -9.67 12.54
CA CYS A 453 38.60 -9.12 12.17
C CYS A 453 39.68 -9.48 13.21
N LEU A 454 39.39 -9.27 14.50
CA LEU A 454 40.28 -9.66 15.60
C LEU A 454 40.51 -11.17 15.65
N TYR A 455 39.48 -11.98 15.43
CA TYR A 455 39.59 -13.44 15.34
C TYR A 455 40.47 -13.88 14.16
N ARG A 456 40.31 -13.28 12.97
CA ARG A 456 41.19 -13.54 11.81
C ARG A 456 42.65 -13.17 12.10
N MET A 457 42.90 -12.01 12.70
CA MET A 457 44.26 -11.59 13.08
C MET A 457 44.85 -12.49 14.17
N SER A 458 44.06 -12.90 15.15
CA SER A 458 44.46 -13.87 16.18
C SER A 458 44.80 -15.23 15.59
N ALA A 459 43.96 -15.78 14.70
CA ALA A 459 44.20 -17.06 14.03
C ALA A 459 45.46 -17.04 13.15
N ILE A 460 45.70 -15.94 12.42
CA ILE A 460 46.92 -15.75 11.62
C ILE A 460 48.16 -15.69 12.53
N SER A 461 48.09 -14.96 13.65
CA SER A 461 49.16 -14.91 14.66
C SER A 461 49.41 -16.27 15.32
N TYR A 462 48.37 -17.02 15.65
CA TYR A 462 48.47 -18.36 16.26
C TYR A 462 49.10 -19.38 15.30
N LEU A 463 48.74 -19.34 14.00
CA LEU A 463 49.39 -20.14 12.97
C LEU A 463 50.88 -19.80 12.80
N ARG A 464 51.25 -18.53 13.00
CA ARG A 464 52.65 -18.06 12.95
C ARG A 464 53.50 -18.47 14.17
N ILE A 465 52.87 -18.91 15.25
CA ILE A 465 53.52 -19.25 16.53
C ILE A 465 53.72 -20.77 16.70
N LYS A 466 53.10 -21.63 15.88
CA LYS A 466 53.36 -23.08 15.90
C LYS A 466 54.80 -23.38 15.45
N PRO A 467 55.68 -23.97 16.29
CA PRO A 467 57.03 -24.32 15.87
C PRO A 467 56.99 -25.51 14.92
N ALA A 468 57.55 -25.35 13.72
CA ALA A 468 57.71 -26.45 12.78
C ALA A 468 58.73 -27.47 13.33
N VAL A 469 58.37 -28.75 13.38
CA VAL A 469 59.27 -29.83 13.81
C VAL A 469 60.22 -30.16 12.66
N ILE A 470 61.51 -29.84 12.83
CA ILE A 470 62.55 -30.01 11.81
C ILE A 470 63.30 -31.34 12.01
N PRO A 471 63.29 -32.26 11.03
CA PRO A 471 64.23 -33.39 11.02
C PRO A 471 65.65 -32.93 10.63
N LYS A 472 66.67 -33.41 11.36
CA LYS A 472 68.07 -32.98 11.21
C LYS A 472 68.71 -33.51 9.91
N LYS A 473 69.51 -32.68 9.22
CA LYS A 473 70.97 -32.93 9.00
C LYS A 473 71.75 -31.81 8.30
N LYS A 474 72.99 -31.64 8.79
CA LYS A 474 74.22 -31.16 8.12
C LYS A 474 74.29 -29.72 7.59
N ASN A 475 74.68 -28.85 8.53
CA ASN A 475 75.43 -27.60 8.39
C ASN A 475 76.32 -27.49 7.14
N THR A 476 76.31 -26.30 6.51
CA THR A 476 77.53 -25.60 6.10
C THR A 476 77.51 -24.20 6.73
N ALA A 477 78.67 -23.77 7.22
CA ALA A 477 78.91 -22.44 7.79
C ALA A 477 79.84 -21.68 6.82
N LEU A 478 79.98 -20.35 6.84
CA LEU A 478 79.30 -19.28 7.58
C LEU A 478 79.34 -18.04 6.65
N ASN A 479 78.42 -17.08 6.75
CA ASN A 479 78.68 -15.75 6.16
C ASN A 479 77.99 -14.63 6.94
N HIS A 480 78.75 -13.58 7.28
CA HIS A 480 78.28 -12.47 8.12
C HIS A 480 78.06 -11.19 7.31
N ARG A 481 76.85 -10.64 7.36
CA ARG A 481 76.68 -9.18 7.35
C ARG A 481 75.44 -8.75 8.14
N LYS A 482 75.60 -7.73 8.98
CA LYS A 482 74.50 -7.13 9.77
C LYS A 482 73.63 -6.25 8.87
N GLN A 483 72.30 -6.31 9.03
CA GLN A 483 71.39 -5.20 8.75
C GLN A 483 70.10 -5.35 9.58
N GLN A 484 69.55 -4.23 10.03
CA GLN A 484 68.31 -4.16 10.83
C GLN A 484 67.10 -3.95 9.91
N PRO A 485 65.93 -4.55 10.18
CA PRO A 485 64.67 -4.16 9.57
C PRO A 485 64.03 -2.98 10.32
N THR A 486 63.74 -1.89 9.62
CA THR A 486 63.00 -0.74 10.18
C THR A 486 61.48 -0.94 10.10
N PRO A 487 60.69 -0.41 11.05
CA PRO A 487 59.24 -0.58 11.05
C PRO A 487 58.55 0.38 10.06
N ARG A 488 58.35 -0.06 8.81
CA ARG A 488 57.65 0.72 7.75
C ARG A 488 56.21 0.30 7.48
N PHE A 489 55.60 -0.52 8.33
CA PHE A 489 54.26 -1.09 8.07
C PHE A 489 53.09 -0.42 8.83
N LEU A 490 53.37 0.40 9.85
CA LEU A 490 52.33 1.08 10.65
C LEU A 490 51.79 2.36 9.99
N ASP A 491 52.68 3.20 9.45
CA ASP A 491 52.30 4.46 8.78
C ASP A 491 51.29 4.27 7.64
N PHE A 492 51.42 3.19 6.87
CA PHE A 492 50.60 2.97 5.68
C PHE A 492 49.13 2.63 6.00
N PHE A 493 48.84 2.10 7.19
CA PHE A 493 47.47 1.78 7.61
C PHE A 493 46.76 2.95 8.29
N LEU A 494 47.43 3.66 9.19
CA LEU A 494 46.86 4.83 9.87
C LEU A 494 46.49 5.94 8.87
N ARG A 495 47.35 6.21 7.88
CA ARG A 495 47.09 7.24 6.86
C ARG A 495 45.97 6.86 5.86
N ARG A 496 45.48 5.62 5.89
CA ARG A 496 44.43 5.12 4.99
C ARG A 496 43.05 5.01 5.65
N SER A 497 42.96 4.98 6.99
CA SER A 497 41.67 5.10 7.69
C SER A 497 41.10 6.52 7.60
N GLU A 498 41.93 7.55 7.81
CA GLU A 498 41.48 8.95 7.78
C GLU A 498 40.90 9.35 6.42
N ALA A 499 41.59 9.00 5.33
CA ALA A 499 41.14 9.25 3.96
C ALA A 499 39.81 8.55 3.62
N SER A 500 39.55 7.37 4.19
CA SER A 500 38.32 6.60 3.96
C SER A 500 37.10 7.26 4.61
N VAL A 501 37.26 7.77 5.83
CA VAL A 501 36.17 8.40 6.59
C VAL A 501 35.74 9.72 5.94
N PHE A 502 36.70 10.56 5.49
CA PHE A 502 36.38 11.84 4.84
C PHE A 502 35.60 11.64 3.53
N PHE A 503 36.10 10.79 2.62
CA PHE A 503 35.50 10.61 1.29
C PHE A 503 34.06 10.07 1.33
N SER A 504 33.73 9.26 2.34
CA SER A 504 32.40 8.68 2.52
C SER A 504 31.37 9.73 2.96
N VAL A 505 31.74 10.66 3.83
CA VAL A 505 30.86 11.74 4.32
C VAL A 505 30.52 12.72 3.20
N ASP A 506 31.52 13.17 2.43
CA ASP A 506 31.30 14.09 1.31
C ASP A 506 30.46 13.44 0.19
N SER A 507 30.70 12.16 -0.12
CA SER A 507 29.92 11.41 -1.11
C SER A 507 28.44 11.32 -0.74
N PHE A 508 28.12 11.13 0.54
CA PHE A 508 26.74 11.08 1.02
C PHE A 508 26.06 12.47 0.96
N SER A 509 26.79 13.52 1.32
CA SER A 509 26.34 14.92 1.23
C SER A 509 26.01 15.33 -0.21
N LEU A 510 26.88 15.01 -1.16
CA LEU A 510 26.70 15.36 -2.58
C LEU A 510 25.52 14.60 -3.22
N SER A 511 25.27 13.36 -2.81
CA SER A 511 24.12 12.56 -3.25
C SER A 511 22.80 13.10 -2.71
N ALA A 512 22.76 13.49 -1.42
CA ALA A 512 21.60 14.13 -0.80
C ALA A 512 21.26 15.48 -1.47
N HIS A 513 22.25 16.29 -1.83
CA HIS A 513 22.02 17.54 -2.54
C HIS A 513 21.50 17.34 -3.97
N ARG A 514 21.98 16.34 -4.70
CA ARG A 514 21.45 16.03 -6.05
C ARG A 514 20.01 15.51 -6.02
N THR A 515 19.66 14.66 -5.05
CA THR A 515 18.27 14.16 -4.91
C THR A 515 17.31 15.26 -4.46
N LEU A 516 17.71 16.15 -3.55
CA LEU A 516 16.92 17.32 -3.15
C LEU A 516 16.77 18.36 -4.28
N ALA A 517 17.71 18.47 -5.20
CA ALA A 517 17.59 19.36 -6.37
C ALA A 517 16.48 18.87 -7.35
N VAL A 518 16.43 17.56 -7.62
CA VAL A 518 15.39 16.98 -8.51
C VAL A 518 13.98 17.11 -7.91
N ILE A 519 13.86 16.97 -6.58
CA ILE A 519 12.57 17.13 -5.86
C ILE A 519 12.10 18.59 -5.78
N ARG A 520 12.92 19.56 -6.21
CA ARG A 520 12.58 21.00 -6.21
C ARG A 520 12.44 21.62 -7.61
N GLY A 521 12.39 20.77 -8.66
CA GLY A 521 12.20 21.16 -10.05
C GLY A 521 11.06 20.42 -10.76
N ILE A 522 10.10 19.88 -9.99
CA ILE A 522 8.91 19.12 -10.44
C ILE A 522 7.72 19.53 -9.57
#